data_AF-A0A937QUE8-F1
#
_entry.id   AF-A0A937QUE8-F1
#
_cell.length_a   1.000
_cell.length_b   1.000
_cell.length_c   1.000
_cell.angle_alpha   90.00
_cell.angle_beta   90.00
_cell.angle_gamma   90.00
#
_symmetry.space_group_name_H-M   'P 1'
#
loop_
_entity.id
_entity.type
_entity.pdbx_description
1 polymer ?
#
loop_
_entity_poly.entity_id
_entity_poly.type
_entity_poly.pdbx_seq_one_letter_code
_entity_poly.pdbx_strand_id
1 'polypeptide(L)'
;MMGVGMMIGAGVFLGVGNAVRVAGPGGVILTFAFNAVIALFTAMSYAELSSAIPRAGGAYNFARIGFGRGTSFVAGWMEWFASSVAGSLYAVTFALYTVHYFTQLGVISVSGLQLVWVEKVVAIVIASIFLYINFRGASETGTMGAFFTLGQTATLAFIALVGI
;
A
#
# COMPACT_ATOMS: atom_id res chain seq x y z
N MET A 1 4.37 -9.57 -13.08
CA MET A 1 5.26 -8.82 -12.17
C MET A 1 4.54 -7.80 -11.28
N MET A 2 3.21 -7.68 -11.29
CA MET A 2 2.49 -6.72 -10.42
C MET A 2 2.56 -7.06 -8.91
N GLY A 3 2.89 -8.30 -8.53
CA GLY A 3 2.83 -8.75 -7.14
C GLY A 3 3.81 -8.06 -6.19
N VAL A 4 5.07 -7.87 -6.58
CA VAL A 4 6.10 -7.30 -5.67
C VAL A 4 5.86 -5.81 -5.42
N GLY A 5 5.53 -5.04 -6.45
CA GLY A 5 5.25 -3.60 -6.32
C GLY A 5 4.02 -3.28 -5.50
N MET A 6 2.99 -4.13 -5.58
CA MET A 6 1.79 -3.96 -4.75
C MET A 6 2.04 -4.27 -3.27
N MET A 7 3.04 -5.09 -2.95
CA MET A 7 3.40 -5.42 -1.55
C MET A 7 4.23 -4.32 -0.88
N ILE A 8 5.03 -3.56 -1.64
CA ILE A 8 5.83 -2.46 -1.10
C ILE A 8 4.94 -1.22 -0.97
N GLY A 9 4.27 -1.11 0.18
CA GLY A 9 3.31 -0.04 0.46
C GLY A 9 3.88 1.15 1.26
N ALA A 10 3.03 2.17 1.44
CA ALA A 10 3.29 3.32 2.31
C ALA A 10 3.63 2.92 3.76
N GLY A 11 3.15 1.76 4.22
CA GLY A 11 3.39 1.24 5.56
C GLY A 11 4.86 0.97 5.88
N VAL A 12 5.69 0.62 4.88
CA VAL A 12 7.13 0.39 5.10
C VAL A 12 7.82 1.72 5.46
N PHE A 13 7.46 2.79 4.77
CA PHE A 13 8.07 4.11 4.95
C PHE A 13 7.54 4.83 6.21
N LEU A 14 6.24 4.75 6.48
CA LEU A 14 5.62 5.47 7.60
C LEU A 14 5.67 4.67 8.92
N GLY A 15 5.46 3.36 8.83
CA GLY A 15 5.14 2.52 9.98
C GLY A 15 6.35 1.88 10.65
N VAL A 16 7.39 1.52 9.88
CA VAL A 16 8.51 0.70 10.41
C VAL A 16 9.28 1.44 11.49
N GLY A 17 9.60 2.72 11.29
CA GLY A 17 10.31 3.51 12.31
C GLY A 17 9.53 3.65 13.62
N ASN A 18 8.21 3.84 13.54
CA ASN A 18 7.35 3.85 14.73
C ASN A 18 7.26 2.45 15.38
N ALA A 19 7.13 1.39 14.58
CA ALA A 19 7.07 0.03 15.07
C ALA A 19 8.36 -0.36 15.81
N VAL A 20 9.53 0.02 15.29
CA VAL A 20 10.83 -0.22 15.95
C VAL A 20 10.90 0.55 17.27
N ARG A 21 10.39 1.77 17.34
CA ARG A 21 10.36 2.56 18.58
C ARG A 21 9.49 1.92 19.66
N VAL A 22 8.38 1.29 19.30
CA VAL A 22 7.43 0.70 20.26
C VAL A 22 7.79 -0.74 20.63
N ALA A 23 8.11 -1.58 19.64
CA ALA A 23 8.34 -3.02 19.81
C ALA A 23 9.83 -3.41 19.89
N GLY A 24 10.74 -2.47 19.60
CA GLY A 24 12.16 -2.74 19.45
C GLY A 24 12.51 -3.46 18.13
N PRO A 25 13.79 -3.47 17.72
CA PRO A 25 14.22 -4.11 16.47
C PRO A 25 13.87 -5.61 16.41
N GLY A 26 14.08 -6.33 17.52
CA GLY A 26 13.76 -7.76 17.60
C GLY A 26 12.26 -8.05 17.51
N GLY A 27 11.42 -7.23 18.15
CA GLY A 27 9.97 -7.38 18.09
C GLY A 27 9.40 -7.12 16.68
N VAL A 28 9.98 -6.16 15.96
CA VAL A 28 9.63 -5.91 14.56
C VAL A 28 10.02 -7.09 13.68
N ILE A 29 11.25 -7.61 13.77
CA ILE A 29 11.68 -8.78 12.98
C ILE A 29 10.75 -9.97 13.21
N LEU A 30 10.41 -10.26 14.47
CA LEU A 30 9.50 -11.35 14.81
C LEU A 30 8.11 -11.15 14.20
N THR A 31 7.57 -9.93 14.29
CA THR A 31 6.25 -9.59 13.72
C THR A 31 6.24 -9.76 12.20
N PHE A 32 7.31 -9.30 11.51
CA PHE A 32 7.46 -9.49 10.07
C PHE A 32 7.58 -10.97 9.69
N ALA A 33 8.31 -11.77 10.48
CA ALA A 33 8.43 -13.21 10.25
C ALA A 33 7.07 -13.92 10.36
N PHE A 34 6.28 -13.63 11.40
CA PHE A 34 4.93 -14.19 11.54
C PHE A 34 4.00 -13.75 10.41
N ASN A 35 4.01 -12.47 10.04
CA ASN A 35 3.22 -11.98 8.90
C ASN A 35 3.63 -12.64 7.58
N ALA A 36 4.92 -12.89 7.36
CA ALA A 36 5.40 -13.58 6.17
C ALA A 36 4.87 -15.02 6.08
N VAL A 37 4.80 -15.73 7.21
CA VAL A 37 4.21 -17.09 7.26
C VAL A 37 2.72 -17.06 6.92
N ILE A 38 1.95 -16.13 7.50
CA ILE A 38 0.51 -15.99 7.20
C ILE A 38 0.29 -15.62 5.72
N ALA A 39 1.10 -14.70 5.20
CA ALA A 39 1.05 -14.30 3.80
C ALA A 39 1.39 -15.47 2.86
N LEU A 40 2.34 -16.33 3.24
CA LEU A 40 2.71 -17.51 2.46
C LEU A 40 1.54 -18.50 2.34
N PHE A 41 0.86 -18.83 3.44
CA PHE A 41 -0.32 -19.71 3.40
C PHE A 41 -1.45 -19.12 2.55
N THR A 42 -1.65 -17.81 2.65
CA THR A 42 -2.62 -17.09 1.83
C THR A 42 -2.23 -17.20 0.35
N ALA A 43 -0.97 -16.90 0.01
CA ALA A 43 -0.48 -16.96 -1.36
C ALA A 43 -0.59 -18.37 -1.96
N MET A 44 -0.27 -19.42 -1.21
CA MET A 44 -0.43 -20.81 -1.64
C MET A 44 -1.90 -21.15 -1.92
N SER A 45 -2.81 -20.74 -1.04
CA SER A 45 -4.26 -20.96 -1.22
C SER A 45 -4.78 -20.26 -2.48
N TYR A 46 -4.34 -19.02 -2.73
CA TYR A 46 -4.69 -18.29 -3.95
C TYR A 46 -4.06 -18.89 -5.19
N ALA A 47 -2.83 -19.42 -5.10
CA ALA A 47 -2.17 -20.08 -6.22
C ALA A 47 -2.92 -21.35 -6.65
N GLU A 48 -3.31 -22.21 -5.71
CA GLU A 48 -4.12 -23.40 -5.99
C GLU A 48 -5.49 -23.03 -6.57
N LEU A 49 -6.15 -22.01 -6.01
CA LEU A 49 -7.48 -21.63 -6.47
C LEU A 49 -7.45 -20.96 -7.85
N SER A 50 -6.42 -20.18 -8.13
CA SER A 50 -6.21 -19.55 -9.44
C SER A 50 -5.87 -20.55 -10.55
N SER A 51 -5.20 -21.66 -10.22
CA SER A 51 -4.91 -22.73 -11.17
C SER A 51 -6.13 -23.62 -11.41
N ALA A 52 -6.95 -23.86 -10.38
CA ALA A 52 -8.19 -24.62 -10.48
C ALA A 52 -9.32 -23.86 -11.19
N ILE A 53 -9.36 -22.53 -11.05
CA ILE A 53 -10.42 -21.67 -11.58
C ILE A 53 -9.79 -20.66 -12.57
N PRO A 54 -9.68 -21.00 -13.87
CA PRO A 54 -9.03 -20.17 -14.88
C PRO A 54 -9.96 -19.04 -15.38
N ARG A 55 -10.56 -18.30 -14.44
CA ARG A 55 -11.36 -17.12 -14.69
C ARG A 55 -10.77 -15.96 -13.91
N ALA A 56 -10.72 -14.79 -14.54
CA ALA A 56 -10.31 -13.58 -13.85
C ALA A 56 -11.26 -13.32 -12.66
N GLY A 57 -10.74 -13.41 -11.44
CA GLY A 57 -11.53 -13.19 -10.24
C GLY A 57 -10.69 -13.09 -8.98
N GLY A 58 -10.96 -12.07 -8.17
CA GLY A 58 -10.34 -11.89 -6.86
C GLY A 58 -11.03 -12.71 -5.76
N ALA A 59 -10.76 -12.34 -4.51
CA ALA A 59 -11.25 -13.01 -3.30
C ALA A 59 -12.76 -13.29 -3.35
N TYR A 60 -13.53 -12.32 -3.87
CA TYR A 60 -14.97 -12.42 -4.05
C TYR A 60 -15.40 -13.63 -4.89
N ASN A 61 -14.81 -13.80 -6.08
CA ASN A 61 -15.24 -14.84 -7.03
C ASN A 61 -14.90 -16.24 -6.52
N PHE A 62 -13.72 -16.36 -5.92
CA PHE A 62 -13.27 -17.55 -5.22
C PHE A 62 -14.21 -17.92 -4.06
N ALA A 63 -14.55 -16.96 -3.20
CA ALA A 63 -15.50 -17.18 -2.12
C ALA A 63 -16.91 -17.50 -2.64
N ARG A 64 -17.31 -16.96 -3.80
CA ARG A 64 -18.63 -17.18 -4.39
C ARG A 64 -18.81 -18.62 -4.87
N ILE A 65 -17.75 -19.19 -5.45
CA ILE A 65 -17.74 -20.56 -5.97
C ILE A 65 -17.69 -21.56 -4.82
N GLY A 66 -16.84 -21.33 -3.80
CA GLY A 66 -16.65 -22.28 -2.70
C GLY A 66 -17.70 -22.22 -1.59
N PHE A 67 -18.19 -21.02 -1.24
CA PHE A 67 -18.96 -20.79 0.00
C PHE A 67 -20.33 -20.12 -0.23
N GLY A 68 -20.68 -19.78 -1.47
CA GLY A 68 -21.98 -19.18 -1.81
C GLY A 68 -22.08 -17.68 -1.54
N ARG A 69 -23.31 -17.16 -1.49
CA ARG A 69 -23.60 -15.70 -1.55
C ARG A 69 -23.18 -14.93 -0.29
N GLY A 70 -23.36 -15.50 0.90
CA GLY A 70 -23.11 -14.79 2.16
C GLY A 70 -21.64 -14.46 2.35
N THR A 71 -20.78 -15.48 2.32
CA THR A 71 -19.34 -15.34 2.52
C THR A 71 -18.68 -14.50 1.41
N SER A 72 -19.12 -14.66 0.16
CA SER A 72 -18.62 -13.82 -0.95
C SER A 72 -18.97 -12.35 -0.79
N PHE A 73 -20.18 -12.02 -0.33
CA PHE A 73 -20.55 -10.64 -0.06
C PHE A 73 -19.62 -9.98 0.97
N VAL A 74 -19.37 -10.67 2.09
CA VAL A 74 -18.44 -10.18 3.12
C VAL A 74 -17.03 -10.04 2.55
N ALA A 75 -16.54 -11.03 1.80
CA ALA A 75 -15.21 -10.97 1.17
C ALA A 75 -15.06 -9.76 0.23
N GLY A 76 -16.07 -9.50 -0.61
CA GLY A 76 -16.06 -8.35 -1.51
C GLY A 76 -16.08 -7.01 -0.77
N TRP A 77 -16.84 -6.91 0.32
CA TRP A 77 -16.83 -5.71 1.16
C TRP A 77 -15.48 -5.49 1.85
N MET A 78 -14.88 -6.55 2.40
CA MET A 78 -13.56 -6.47 3.01
C MET A 78 -12.50 -6.05 1.99
N GLU A 79 -12.55 -6.59 0.77
CA GLU A 79 -11.65 -6.21 -0.31
C GLU A 79 -11.81 -4.72 -0.69
N TRP A 80 -13.04 -4.25 -0.86
CA TRP A 80 -13.32 -2.85 -1.16
C TRP A 80 -12.85 -1.89 -0.05
N PHE A 81 -13.12 -2.22 1.22
CA PHE A 81 -12.65 -1.42 2.36
C PHE A 81 -11.12 -1.42 2.43
N ALA A 82 -10.47 -2.56 2.27
CA ALA A 82 -9.02 -2.67 2.29
C ALA A 82 -8.38 -1.81 1.18
N SER A 83 -8.90 -1.88 -0.04
CA SER A 83 -8.42 -1.05 -1.17
C SER A 83 -8.65 0.44 -0.92
N SER A 84 -9.79 0.81 -0.34
CA SER A 84 -10.12 2.22 -0.04
C SER A 84 -9.20 2.81 1.04
N VAL A 85 -8.97 2.05 2.12
CA VAL A 85 -8.06 2.45 3.20
C VAL A 85 -6.62 2.52 2.69
N ALA A 86 -6.19 1.55 1.88
CA ALA A 86 -4.87 1.57 1.26
C ALA A 86 -4.69 2.82 0.38
N GLY A 87 -5.65 3.13 -0.49
CA GLY A 87 -5.64 4.33 -1.33
C GLY A 87 -5.51 5.62 -0.52
N SER A 88 -6.29 5.75 0.56
CA SER A 88 -6.19 6.89 1.48
C SER A 88 -4.82 6.97 2.15
N LEU A 89 -4.27 5.83 2.60
CA LEU A 89 -2.96 5.80 3.25
C LEU A 89 -1.86 6.28 2.29
N TYR A 90 -1.87 5.84 1.04
CA TYR A 90 -0.90 6.30 0.03
C TYR A 90 -0.98 7.81 -0.18
N ALA A 91 -2.18 8.38 -0.30
CA ALA A 91 -2.36 9.83 -0.49
C ALA A 91 -1.85 10.64 0.71
N VAL A 92 -2.15 10.19 1.93
CA VAL A 92 -1.67 10.82 3.17
C VAL A 92 -0.15 10.73 3.28
N THR A 93 0.43 9.56 3.02
CA THR A 93 1.88 9.36 3.08
C THR A 93 2.60 10.23 2.05
N PHE A 94 2.08 10.33 0.83
CA PHE A 94 2.63 11.23 -0.18
C PHE A 94 2.60 12.69 0.28
N ALA A 95 1.47 13.13 0.84
CA ALA A 95 1.32 14.50 1.33
C ALA A 95 2.29 14.81 2.48
N LEU A 96 2.42 13.90 3.45
CA LEU A 96 3.34 14.04 4.58
C LEU A 96 4.79 14.24 4.11
N TYR A 97 5.30 13.35 3.25
CA TYR A 97 6.67 13.46 2.75
C TYR A 97 6.89 14.70 1.91
N THR A 98 5.93 15.02 1.02
CA THR A 98 6.04 16.17 0.13
C THR A 98 6.06 17.48 0.93
N VAL A 99 5.09 17.67 1.82
CA VAL A 99 5.00 18.88 2.64
C VAL A 99 6.25 19.00 3.50
N HIS A 100 6.63 17.95 4.25
CA HIS A 100 7.80 18.00 5.12
C HIS A 100 9.10 18.32 4.36
N TYR A 101 9.28 17.75 3.17
CA TYR A 101 10.42 18.06 2.31
C TYR A 101 10.48 19.54 1.93
N PHE A 102 9.35 20.13 1.50
CA PHE A 102 9.29 21.55 1.16
C PHE A 102 9.41 22.47 2.39
N THR A 103 8.97 22.03 3.58
CA THR A 103 9.21 22.77 4.83
C THR A 103 10.69 22.80 5.19
N GLN A 104 11.40 21.68 5.02
CA GLN A 104 12.85 21.58 5.29
C GLN A 104 13.68 22.44 4.33
N LEU A 105 13.23 22.59 3.07
CA LEU A 105 13.85 23.48 2.09
C LEU A 105 13.57 24.97 2.34
N GLY A 106 12.71 25.31 3.31
CA GLY A 106 12.33 26.69 3.61
C GLY A 106 11.36 27.32 2.59
N VAL A 107 10.86 26.55 1.63
CA VAL A 107 9.87 27.00 0.63
C VAL A 107 8.51 27.23 1.28
N ILE A 108 8.18 26.40 2.28
CA ILE A 108 6.93 26.45 3.03
C ILE A 108 7.28 26.74 4.50
N SER A 109 6.94 27.93 5.00
CA SER A 109 7.20 28.31 6.40
C SER A 109 5.96 28.09 7.27
N VAL A 110 5.44 26.86 7.29
CA VAL A 110 4.21 26.52 8.02
C VAL A 110 4.56 25.59 9.17
N SER A 111 4.11 25.90 10.38
CA SER A 111 4.43 25.12 11.58
C SER A 111 3.19 24.86 12.45
N GLY A 112 3.29 23.84 13.31
CA GLY A 112 2.23 23.49 14.26
C GLY A 112 0.94 23.03 13.59
N LEU A 113 -0.20 23.57 14.04
CA LEU A 113 -1.53 23.12 13.60
C LEU A 113 -1.77 23.36 12.09
N GLN A 114 -1.16 24.40 11.53
CA GLN A 114 -1.32 24.74 10.11
C GLN A 114 -0.67 23.67 9.20
N LEU A 115 0.42 23.04 9.64
CA LEU A 115 1.10 21.99 8.89
C LEU A 115 0.15 20.80 8.66
N VAL A 116 -0.57 20.38 9.70
CA VAL A 116 -1.54 19.27 9.64
C VAL A 116 -2.66 19.56 8.64
N TRP A 117 -3.15 20.81 8.60
CA TRP A 117 -4.17 21.20 7.63
C TRP A 117 -3.64 21.21 6.20
N VAL A 118 -2.42 21.72 5.99
CA VAL A 118 -1.77 21.69 4.67
C VAL A 118 -1.57 20.26 4.19
N GLU A 119 -1.08 19.36 5.04
CA GLU A 119 -0.93 17.93 4.73
C GLU A 119 -2.26 17.29 4.31
N LYS A 120 -3.34 17.56 5.04
CA LYS A 120 -4.68 17.03 4.69
C LYS A 120 -5.20 17.57 3.37
N VAL A 121 -5.04 18.87 3.11
CA VAL A 121 -5.46 19.50 1.85
C VAL A 121 -4.68 18.90 0.69
N VAL A 122 -3.36 18.77 0.81
CA VAL A 122 -2.49 18.16 -0.20
C VAL A 122 -2.91 16.71 -0.43
N ALA A 123 -3.18 15.93 0.62
CA ALA A 123 -3.66 14.54 0.49
C ALA A 123 -4.97 14.45 -0.28
N ILE A 124 -5.95 15.32 0.00
CA ILE A 124 -7.23 15.37 -0.72
C ILE A 124 -7.04 15.72 -2.19
N VAL A 125 -6.17 16.70 -2.49
CA VAL A 125 -5.87 17.11 -3.86
C VAL A 125 -5.24 15.95 -4.64
N ILE A 126 -4.21 15.30 -4.10
CA ILE A 126 -3.57 14.13 -4.73
C ILE A 126 -4.58 12.99 -4.91
N ALA A 127 -5.36 12.64 -3.88
CA ALA A 127 -6.36 11.59 -3.99
C ALA A 127 -7.38 11.88 -5.10
N SER A 128 -7.83 13.14 -5.20
CA SER A 128 -8.77 13.58 -6.24
C SER A 128 -8.18 13.48 -7.65
N ILE A 129 -6.90 13.85 -7.82
CA ILE A 129 -6.17 13.72 -9.08
C ILE A 129 -6.08 12.25 -9.49
N PHE A 130 -5.64 11.37 -8.59
CA PHE A 130 -5.54 9.94 -8.90
C PHE A 130 -6.90 9.30 -9.16
N LEU A 131 -7.95 9.72 -8.45
CA LEU A 131 -9.31 9.23 -8.69
C LEU A 131 -9.81 9.65 -10.07
N TYR A 132 -9.55 10.90 -10.49
CA TYR A 132 -9.88 11.38 -11.82
C TYR A 132 -9.12 10.64 -12.93
N ILE A 133 -7.81 10.38 -12.74
CA ILE A 133 -7.01 9.59 -13.67
C ILE A 133 -7.57 8.17 -13.81
N ASN A 134 -7.87 7.51 -12.68
CA ASN A 134 -8.47 6.18 -12.69
C ASN A 134 -9.84 6.16 -13.39
N PHE A 135 -10.62 7.23 -13.26
CA PHE A 135 -11.91 7.36 -13.94
C PHE A 135 -11.78 7.55 -15.47
N ARG A 136 -10.75 8.27 -15.94
CA ARG A 136 -10.50 8.54 -17.37
C ARG A 136 -9.96 7.34 -18.16
N GLY A 137 -9.39 6.35 -17.48
CA GLY A 137 -8.92 5.11 -18.09
C GLY A 137 -7.51 4.71 -17.63
N ALA A 138 -7.36 3.45 -17.21
CA ALA A 138 -6.17 2.90 -16.58
C ALA A 138 -5.30 2.04 -17.53
N SER A 139 -5.37 2.27 -18.85
CA SER A 139 -4.71 1.40 -19.85
C SER A 139 -3.17 1.44 -19.79
N GLU A 140 -2.58 2.54 -19.33
CA GLU A 140 -1.13 2.75 -19.23
C GLU A 140 -0.52 2.24 -17.89
N THR A 141 -1.37 1.82 -16.94
CA THR A 141 -0.95 1.57 -15.55
C THR A 141 -0.03 0.35 -15.41
N GLY A 142 -0.11 -0.63 -16.34
CA GLY A 142 0.65 -1.88 -16.27
C GLY A 142 2.17 -1.69 -16.38
N THR A 143 2.62 -0.91 -17.36
CA THR A 143 4.06 -0.65 -17.59
C THR A 143 4.61 0.32 -16.56
N MET A 144 3.84 1.34 -16.19
CA MET A 144 4.21 2.29 -15.12
C MET A 144 4.41 1.58 -13.78
N GLY A 145 3.58 0.58 -13.46
CA GLY A 145 3.70 -0.19 -12.22
C GLY A 145 5.05 -0.90 -12.08
N ALA A 146 5.60 -1.46 -13.16
CA ALA A 146 6.91 -2.11 -13.13
C ALA A 146 8.05 -1.11 -12.84
N PHE A 147 7.98 0.08 -13.44
CA PHE A 147 8.94 1.15 -13.19
C PHE A 147 8.93 1.61 -11.71
N PHE A 148 7.74 1.85 -11.15
CA PHE A 148 7.61 2.21 -9.74
C PHE A 148 8.13 1.11 -8.80
N THR A 149 7.86 -0.15 -9.11
CA THR A 149 8.34 -1.30 -8.33
C THR A 149 9.87 -1.36 -8.28
N LEU A 150 10.52 -1.14 -9.42
CA LEU A 150 11.99 -1.13 -9.52
C LEU A 150 12.57 0.02 -8.71
N GLY A 151 12.00 1.22 -8.84
CA GLY A 151 12.42 2.41 -8.08
C GLY A 151 12.33 2.18 -6.57
N GLN A 152 11.17 1.72 -6.09
CA GLN A 152 10.96 1.47 -4.66
C GLN A 152 11.89 0.40 -4.10
N THR A 153 12.08 -0.71 -4.84
CA THR A 153 13.00 -1.77 -4.44
C THR A 153 14.44 -1.25 -4.34
N ALA A 154 14.87 -0.45 -5.31
CA ALA A 154 16.20 0.16 -5.30
C ALA A 154 16.38 1.11 -4.11
N THR A 155 15.39 1.95 -3.81
CA THR A 155 15.41 2.83 -2.63
C THR A 155 15.53 2.03 -1.34
N LEU A 156 14.77 0.96 -1.17
CA LEU A 156 14.85 0.11 0.02
C LEU A 156 16.21 -0.59 0.14
N ALA A 157 16.75 -1.09 -0.97
CA ALA A 157 18.09 -1.69 -0.98
C ALA A 157 19.16 -0.67 -0.58
N PHE A 158 19.07 0.56 -1.07
CA PHE A 158 19.96 1.65 -0.68
C PHE A 158 19.87 1.95 0.82
N ILE A 159 18.65 2.11 1.35
CA ILE A 159 18.42 2.32 2.79
C ILE A 159 19.05 1.19 3.62
N ALA A 160 18.83 -0.06 3.22
CA ALA A 160 19.38 -1.22 3.92
C ALA A 160 20.93 -1.27 3.91
N LEU A 161 21.56 -0.82 2.82
CA LEU A 161 23.02 -0.79 2.69
C LEU A 161 23.68 0.37 3.44
N VAL A 162 23.04 1.55 3.45
CA VAL A 162 23.60 2.75 4.08
C VAL A 162 23.27 2.82 5.58
N GLY A 163 22.20 2.14 6.03
CA GLY A 163 21.86 2.03 7.44
C GLY A 163 21.30 3.32 8.06
N ILE A 164 20.64 4.15 7.26
CA ILE A 164 19.87 5.34 7.69
C ILE A 164 18.42 4.92 7.95
#